data_AF-A0A1J4PUE4-F1
#
_entry.id   AF-A0A1J4PUE4-F1
#
_cell.length_a   1.000
_cell.length_b   1.000
_cell.length_c   1.000
_cell.angle_alpha   90.00
_cell.angle_beta   90.00
_cell.angle_gamma   90.00
#
_symmetry.space_group_name_H-M   'P 1'
#
loop_
_entity.id
_entity.type
_entity.pdbx_description
1 polymer ?
#
loop_
_entity_poly.entity_id
_entity_poly.type
_entity_poly.pdbx_seq_one_letter_code
_entity_poly.pdbx_strand_id
1 'polypeptide(L)'
;MQQRKIILGVAASDAHAVANHLIAHALRGIGFTVVNLGTCTPVEEFAEACREHPDAEAVVIGSLNGHVHEDLRDLAAAKAEGTIRCPVVVGGNLSVGSRKDPSALERLHRLGVDRIVNDPAVLPAVLDELRATRPAAEPLLAVS
;
A
#
# COMPACT_ATOMS: atom_id res chain seq x y z
N MET A 1 8.37 -10.72 19.30
CA MET A 1 7.26 -9.88 18.81
C MET A 1 7.50 -9.65 17.32
N GLN A 2 6.56 -10.02 16.45
CA GLN A 2 6.72 -9.81 15.00
C GLN A 2 6.74 -8.30 14.72
N GLN A 3 7.85 -7.78 14.21
CA GLN A 3 7.99 -6.38 13.82
C GLN A 3 7.03 -6.11 12.65
N ARG A 4 6.09 -5.18 12.82
CA ARG A 4 5.09 -4.86 11.78
C ARG A 4 5.74 -3.99 10.71
N LYS A 5 6.07 -4.59 9.57
CA LYS A 5 6.74 -3.88 8.47
C LYS A 5 5.75 -3.50 7.39
N ILE A 6 5.81 -2.26 6.94
CA ILE A 6 5.04 -1.77 5.80
C ILE A 6 5.97 -1.17 4.76
N ILE A 7 5.58 -1.30 3.49
CA ILE A 7 6.22 -0.62 2.38
C ILE A 7 5.37 0.61 2.08
N LEU A 8 5.98 1.78 2.02
CA LEU A 8 5.31 3.05 1.79
C LEU A 8 5.97 3.74 0.59
N GLY A 9 5.17 4.30 -0.31
CA GLY A 9 5.66 5.13 -1.39
C GLY A 9 4.57 6.03 -1.95
N VAL A 10 4.95 6.93 -2.85
CA VAL A 10 4.01 7.79 -3.57
C VAL A 10 4.02 7.40 -5.04
N ALA A 11 2.85 7.40 -5.67
CA ALA A 11 2.68 7.00 -7.06
C ALA A 11 3.59 7.79 -8.03
N ALA A 12 3.93 7.16 -9.16
CA ALA A 12 4.90 7.65 -10.15
C ALA A 12 4.69 9.11 -10.58
N SER A 13 3.44 9.53 -10.70
CA SER A 13 3.08 10.87 -11.17
C SER A 13 3.13 11.96 -10.08
N ASP A 14 3.52 11.64 -8.84
CA ASP A 14 3.36 12.51 -7.66
C ASP A 14 4.68 12.77 -6.92
N ALA A 15 5.09 14.05 -6.87
CA ALA A 15 6.31 14.52 -6.21
C ALA A 15 6.10 14.99 -4.76
N HIS A 16 4.91 14.81 -4.17
CA HIS A 16 4.62 15.28 -2.81
C HIS A 16 5.28 14.40 -1.74
N ALA A 17 6.52 14.73 -1.38
CA ALA A 17 7.27 14.00 -0.37
C ALA A 17 6.83 14.31 1.08
N VAL A 18 6.25 15.49 1.34
CA VAL A 18 5.96 15.94 2.72
C VAL A 18 4.94 15.05 3.42
N ALA A 19 3.80 14.78 2.77
CA ALA A 19 2.77 13.91 3.34
C ALA A 19 3.29 12.49 3.55
N ASN A 20 4.09 11.98 2.60
CA ASN A 20 4.73 10.68 2.69
C ASN A 20 5.66 10.57 3.91
N HIS A 21 6.52 11.57 4.14
CA HIS A 21 7.40 11.59 5.31
C HIS A 21 6.64 11.72 6.63
N LEU A 22 5.56 12.50 6.68
CA LEU A 22 4.70 12.62 7.86
C LEU A 22 4.03 11.29 8.22
N ILE A 23 3.47 10.60 7.22
CA ILE A 23 2.85 9.28 7.40
C ILE A 23 3.90 8.26 7.88
N ALA A 24 5.08 8.23 7.25
CA ALA A 24 6.17 7.38 7.67
C ALA A 24 6.58 7.64 9.13
N HIS A 25 6.68 8.90 9.53
CA HIS A 25 7.04 9.30 10.88
C HIS A 25 5.97 8.87 11.90
N ALA A 26 4.68 9.11 11.59
CA ALA A 26 3.57 8.72 12.45
C ALA A 26 3.52 7.20 12.68
N LEU A 27 3.68 6.41 11.61
CA LEU A 27 3.68 4.94 11.69
C LEU A 27 4.89 4.40 12.45
N ARG A 28 6.07 4.99 12.27
CA ARG A 28 7.25 4.68 13.09
C ARG A 28 7.02 5.02 14.56
N GLY A 29 6.37 6.15 14.86
CA GLY A 29 6.05 6.58 16.22
C GLY A 29 5.14 5.63 16.98
N ILE A 30 4.29 4.88 16.28
CA ILE A 30 3.41 3.85 16.88
C ILE A 30 3.99 2.42 16.75
N GLY A 31 5.25 2.26 16.35
CA GLY A 31 6.00 1.00 16.40
C GLY A 31 6.10 0.20 15.09
N PHE A 32 5.71 0.76 13.94
CA PHE A 32 5.85 0.09 12.65
C PHE A 32 7.25 0.32 12.06
N THR A 33 7.76 -0.68 11.35
CA THR A 33 8.93 -0.53 10.48
C THR A 33 8.46 -0.07 9.11
N VAL A 34 8.79 1.16 8.72
CA VAL A 34 8.35 1.73 7.45
C VAL A 34 9.53 1.76 6.47
N VAL A 35 9.42 0.96 5.41
CA VAL A 35 10.30 0.98 4.24
C VAL A 35 9.73 2.01 3.28
N ASN A 36 10.32 3.20 3.25
CA ASN A 36 9.82 4.29 2.42
C ASN A 36 10.62 4.35 1.11
N LEU A 37 9.95 4.04 0.00
CA LEU A 37 10.50 4.09 -1.36
C LEU A 37 10.59 5.52 -1.93
N GLY A 38 9.95 6.48 -1.26
CA GLY A 38 9.99 7.89 -1.65
C GLY A 38 8.83 8.28 -2.55
N THR A 39 9.10 9.20 -3.47
CA THR A 39 8.13 9.75 -4.42
C THR A 39 8.42 9.25 -5.82
N CYS A 40 7.42 9.34 -6.70
CA CYS A 40 7.53 8.91 -8.08
C CYS A 40 7.90 7.41 -8.22
N THR A 41 7.37 6.56 -7.35
CA THR A 41 7.68 5.13 -7.28
C THR A 41 6.76 4.34 -8.24
N PRO A 42 7.30 3.62 -9.24
CA PRO A 42 6.52 2.74 -10.11
C PRO A 42 6.16 1.42 -9.41
N VAL A 43 5.15 0.71 -9.95
CA VAL A 43 4.70 -0.60 -9.42
C VAL A 43 5.83 -1.62 -9.36
N GLU A 44 6.75 -1.60 -10.32
CA GLU A 44 7.93 -2.48 -10.34
C GLU A 44 8.80 -2.31 -9.10
N GLU A 45 9.00 -1.08 -8.62
CA GLU A 45 9.80 -0.81 -7.43
C GLU A 45 9.06 -1.27 -6.16
N PHE A 46 7.73 -1.11 -6.10
CA PHE A 46 6.92 -1.71 -5.03
C PHE A 46 7.01 -3.25 -5.04
N ALA A 47 7.01 -3.87 -6.22
CA ALA A 47 7.12 -5.30 -6.37
C ALA A 47 8.51 -5.81 -5.93
N GLU A 48 9.59 -5.11 -6.28
CA GLU A 48 10.93 -5.47 -5.82
C GLU A 48 11.07 -5.29 -4.30
N ALA A 49 10.56 -4.20 -3.75
CA ALA A 49 10.53 -3.99 -2.30
C ALA A 49 9.74 -5.10 -1.57
N CYS A 50 8.65 -5.59 -2.15
CA CYS A 50 7.90 -6.74 -1.62
C CYS A 50 8.70 -8.06 -1.67
N ARG A 51 9.57 -8.22 -2.67
CA ARG A 51 10.47 -9.37 -2.76
C ARG A 51 11.61 -9.29 -1.74
N GLU A 52 12.19 -8.11 -1.55
CA GLU A 52 13.24 -7.84 -0.57
C GLU A 52 12.71 -7.89 0.88
N HIS A 53 11.42 -7.58 1.06
CA HIS A 53 10.74 -7.60 2.35
C HIS A 53 9.53 -8.54 2.33
N PRO A 54 9.77 -9.87 2.32
CA PRO A 54 8.70 -10.86 2.34
C PRO A 54 7.88 -10.82 3.65
N ASP A 55 8.41 -10.19 4.69
CA ASP A 55 7.78 -9.96 5.99
C ASP A 55 6.87 -8.72 6.01
N ALA A 56 6.77 -7.97 4.91
CA ALA A 56 5.87 -6.83 4.81
C ALA A 56 4.40 -7.25 4.98
N GLU A 57 3.69 -6.58 5.88
CA GLU A 57 2.27 -6.84 6.14
C GLU A 57 1.36 -6.15 5.13
N ALA A 58 1.78 -5.01 4.57
CA ALA A 58 1.02 -4.26 3.56
C ALA A 58 1.92 -3.32 2.76
N VAL A 59 1.45 -2.95 1.57
CA VAL A 59 1.98 -1.85 0.74
C VAL A 59 1.01 -0.67 0.84
N VAL A 60 1.53 0.52 1.11
CA VAL A 60 0.78 1.77 1.20
C VAL A 60 1.25 2.71 0.10
N ILE A 61 0.35 3.12 -0.77
CA ILE A 61 0.64 3.97 -1.93
C ILE A 61 -0.13 5.29 -1.78
N GLY A 62 0.60 6.40 -1.68
CA GLY A 62 0.05 7.74 -1.67
C GLY A 62 -0.20 8.29 -3.08
N SER A 63 -1.32 8.96 -3.33
CA SER A 63 -1.57 9.74 -4.55
C SER A 63 -2.48 10.95 -4.25
N LEU A 64 -2.02 12.14 -4.63
CA LEU A 64 -2.76 13.42 -4.53
C LEU A 64 -3.15 13.99 -5.90
N ASN A 65 -2.61 13.41 -6.97
CA ASN A 65 -2.70 13.89 -8.35
C ASN A 65 -3.78 13.17 -9.18
N GLY A 66 -4.49 12.19 -8.63
CA GLY A 66 -5.64 11.52 -9.26
C GLY A 66 -5.33 10.63 -10.47
N HIS A 67 -4.05 10.45 -10.81
CA HIS A 67 -3.60 9.58 -11.91
C HIS A 67 -3.29 8.15 -11.44
N VAL A 68 -3.67 7.83 -10.19
CA VAL A 68 -3.41 6.53 -9.55
C VAL A 68 -3.89 5.33 -10.36
N HIS A 69 -4.90 5.51 -11.22
CA HIS A 69 -5.38 4.43 -12.09
C HIS A 69 -4.35 4.03 -13.16
N GLU A 70 -3.68 5.00 -13.77
CA GLU A 70 -2.64 4.73 -14.77
C GLU A 70 -1.38 4.20 -14.09
N ASP A 71 -0.99 4.82 -12.98
CA ASP A 71 0.19 4.43 -12.20
C ASP A 71 0.07 3.00 -11.64
N LEU A 72 -1.14 2.52 -11.33
CA LEU A 72 -1.38 1.18 -10.77
C LEU A 72 -1.91 0.14 -11.78
N ARG A 73 -1.85 0.42 -13.08
CA ARG A 73 -2.38 -0.52 -14.09
C ARG A 73 -1.71 -1.90 -14.01
N ASP A 74 -0.43 -1.92 -13.67
CA ASP A 74 0.39 -3.13 -13.60
C ASP A 74 0.33 -3.82 -12.23
N LEU A 75 -0.39 -3.24 -11.26
CA LEU A 75 -0.56 -3.81 -9.93
C LEU A 75 -1.27 -5.17 -9.97
N ALA A 76 -2.30 -5.29 -10.81
CA ALA A 76 -3.04 -6.53 -10.99
C ALA A 76 -2.14 -7.65 -11.51
N ALA A 77 -1.25 -7.33 -12.45
CA ALA A 77 -0.27 -8.27 -12.99
C ALA A 77 0.76 -8.66 -11.91
N ALA A 78 1.34 -7.68 -11.20
CA ALA A 78 2.30 -7.93 -10.12
C ALA A 78 1.72 -8.78 -8.97
N LYS A 79 0.41 -8.65 -8.70
CA LYS A 79 -0.30 -9.53 -7.76
C LYS A 79 -0.52 -10.93 -8.32
N ALA A 80 -0.94 -11.05 -9.59
CA ALA A 80 -1.16 -12.33 -10.24
C ALA A 80 0.13 -13.15 -10.40
N GLU A 81 1.26 -12.48 -10.61
CA GLU A 81 2.61 -13.07 -10.67
C GLU A 81 3.15 -13.47 -9.28
N GLY A 82 2.49 -13.04 -8.20
CA GLY A 82 2.92 -13.33 -6.84
C GLY A 82 4.10 -12.48 -6.34
N THR A 83 4.43 -11.41 -7.06
CA THR A 83 5.48 -10.45 -6.70
C THR A 83 5.01 -9.57 -5.54
N ILE A 84 3.73 -9.18 -5.53
CA ILE A 84 3.06 -8.49 -4.42
C ILE A 84 2.08 -9.47 -3.75
N ARG A 85 2.46 -9.95 -2.56
CA ARG A 85 1.70 -10.97 -1.78
C ARG A 85 0.95 -10.40 -0.57
N CYS A 86 1.10 -9.11 -0.34
CA CYS A 86 0.48 -8.40 0.76
C CYS A 86 -0.64 -7.49 0.24
N PRO A 87 -1.61 -7.15 1.11
CA PRO A 87 -2.65 -6.21 0.76
C PRO A 87 -2.05 -4.84 0.39
N VAL A 88 -2.66 -4.20 -0.60
CA VAL A 88 -2.30 -2.88 -1.11
C VAL A 88 -3.34 -1.88 -0.67
N VAL A 89 -2.88 -0.89 0.08
CA VAL A 89 -3.66 0.24 0.57
C VAL A 89 -3.29 1.46 -0.25
N VAL A 90 -4.27 2.09 -0.88
CA VAL A 90 -4.07 3.37 -1.56
C VAL A 90 -4.62 4.46 -0.67
N GLY A 91 -3.88 5.56 -0.53
CA GLY A 91 -4.36 6.72 0.20
C GLY A 91 -4.00 8.05 -0.44
N GLY A 92 -4.57 9.12 0.09
CA GLY A 92 -4.40 10.48 -0.42
C GLY A 92 -5.68 11.07 -0.99
N ASN A 93 -5.54 12.18 -1.71
CA ASN A 93 -6.68 12.92 -2.23
C ASN A 93 -7.01 12.45 -3.64
N LEU A 94 -7.76 11.35 -3.73
CA LEU A 94 -8.33 10.84 -4.98
C LEU A 94 -9.39 11.80 -5.60
N SER A 95 -9.60 12.98 -5.01
CA SER A 95 -10.67 13.92 -5.35
C SER A 95 -10.26 15.06 -6.30
N VAL A 96 -9.17 14.97 -7.05
CA VAL A 96 -8.93 15.91 -8.16
C VAL A 96 -9.91 15.63 -9.31
N GLY A 97 -11.15 16.07 -9.10
CA GLY A 97 -12.28 15.85 -9.98
C GLY A 97 -13.66 15.93 -9.32
N SER A 98 -13.85 16.60 -8.17
CA SER A 98 -15.16 17.05 -7.62
C SER A 98 -16.36 16.07 -7.60
N ARG A 99 -16.17 14.77 -7.80
CA ARG A 99 -17.15 13.73 -7.52
C ARG A 99 -16.37 12.53 -7.00
N LYS A 100 -16.83 11.99 -5.87
CA LYS A 100 -16.56 10.59 -5.50
C LYS A 100 -17.21 9.74 -6.58
N ASP A 101 -16.54 9.61 -7.72
CA ASP A 101 -17.05 8.84 -8.84
C ASP A 101 -16.96 7.37 -8.42
N PRO A 102 -18.10 6.68 -8.19
CA PRO A 102 -18.09 5.31 -7.72
C PRO A 102 -17.32 4.40 -8.68
N SER A 103 -17.28 4.76 -9.97
CA SER A 103 -16.56 3.99 -10.99
C SER A 103 -15.04 4.11 -10.84
N ALA A 104 -14.51 5.22 -10.31
CA ALA A 104 -13.07 5.35 -10.03
C ALA A 104 -12.62 4.41 -8.90
N LEU A 105 -13.41 4.32 -7.82
CA LEU A 105 -13.14 3.39 -6.71
C LEU A 105 -13.26 1.94 -7.18
N GLU A 106 -14.30 1.61 -7.95
CA GLU A 106 -14.48 0.28 -8.51
C GLU A 106 -13.31 -0.14 -9.42
N ARG A 107 -12.81 0.78 -10.25
CA ARG A 107 -11.64 0.52 -11.09
C ARG A 107 -10.39 0.23 -10.26
N LEU A 108 -10.14 0.98 -9.20
CA LEU A 108 -9.00 0.74 -8.30
C LEU A 108 -9.07 -0.65 -7.65
N HIS A 109 -10.25 -1.04 -7.17
CA HIS A 109 -10.45 -2.40 -6.66
C HIS A 109 -10.20 -3.47 -7.74
N ARG A 110 -10.60 -3.20 -8.98
CA ARG A 110 -10.37 -4.09 -10.12
C ARG A 110 -8.89 -4.22 -10.51
N LEU A 111 -8.09 -3.18 -10.25
CA LEU A 111 -6.63 -3.20 -10.39
C LEU A 111 -5.92 -3.97 -9.26
N GLY A 112 -6.66 -4.41 -8.24
CA GLY A 112 -6.11 -5.15 -7.11
C GLY A 112 -5.80 -4.29 -5.89
N VAL A 113 -6.38 -3.09 -5.76
CA VAL A 113 -6.33 -2.33 -4.50
C VAL A 113 -7.30 -2.94 -3.49
N ASP A 114 -6.81 -3.29 -2.30
CA ASP A 114 -7.64 -3.94 -1.26
C ASP A 114 -8.39 -2.90 -0.42
N ARG A 115 -7.74 -1.77 -0.11
CA ARG A 115 -8.29 -0.72 0.74
C ARG A 115 -7.93 0.66 0.23
N ILE A 116 -8.85 1.60 0.41
CA ILE A 116 -8.70 3.00 0.03
C ILE A 116 -8.89 3.86 1.28
N VAL A 117 -7.89 4.68 1.58
CA VAL A 117 -7.80 5.47 2.82
C VAL A 117 -7.61 6.95 2.50
N ASN A 118 -8.63 7.75 2.74
CA ASN A 118 -8.56 9.20 2.48
C ASN A 118 -7.96 9.98 3.65
N ASP A 119 -7.92 9.37 4.84
CA ASP A 119 -7.42 9.99 6.06
C ASP A 119 -6.26 9.16 6.65
N PRO A 120 -5.04 9.71 6.78
CA PRO A 120 -3.90 8.94 7.27
C PRO A 120 -4.05 8.50 8.72
N ALA A 121 -4.92 9.12 9.53
CA ALA A 121 -5.12 8.74 10.93
C ALA A 121 -5.86 7.40 11.07
N VAL A 122 -6.63 6.97 10.06
CA VAL A 122 -7.30 5.66 10.08
C VAL A 122 -6.41 4.53 9.54
N LEU A 123 -5.27 4.85 8.92
CA LEU A 123 -4.36 3.87 8.33
C LEU A 123 -3.93 2.78 9.33
N PRO A 124 -3.55 3.08 10.58
CA PRO A 124 -3.19 2.03 11.55
C PRO A 124 -4.33 1.04 11.80
N ALA A 125 -5.55 1.52 11.94
CA ALA A 125 -6.74 0.67 12.14
C ALA A 125 -7.01 -0.21 10.93
N VAL A 126 -6.89 0.34 9.71
CA VAL A 126 -7.03 -0.43 8.46
C VAL A 126 -5.95 -1.51 8.34
N LEU A 127 -4.71 -1.21 8.73
CA LEU A 127 -3.62 -2.19 8.76
C LEU A 127 -3.91 -3.31 9.78
N ASP A 128 -4.48 -2.98 10.94
CA ASP A 128 -4.92 -3.98 11.92
C ASP A 128 -6.05 -4.88 11.38
N GLU A 129 -7.04 -4.32 10.71
CA GLU A 129 -8.12 -5.08 10.06
C GLU A 129 -7.60 -6.00 8.96
N LEU A 130 -6.71 -5.50 8.10
CA LEU A 130 -6.08 -6.28 7.03
C LEU A 130 -5.24 -7.43 7.58
N ARG A 131 -4.58 -7.21 8.71
CA ARG A 131 -3.83 -8.25 9.41
C ARG A 131 -4.75 -9.30 10.02
N ALA A 132 -5.88 -8.89 10.61
CA ALA A 132 -6.86 -9.80 11.22
C ALA A 132 -7.62 -10.64 10.18
N THR A 133 -7.83 -10.08 8.99
CA THR A 133 -8.52 -10.75 7.87
C THR A 133 -7.58 -11.60 7.00
N ARG A 134 -6.27 -11.44 7.15
CA ARG A 134 -5.29 -12.32 6.52
C ARG A 134 -5.53 -13.74 7.04
N PRO A 135 -5.79 -14.75 6.19
CA PRO A 135 -5.76 -16.12 6.66
C PRO A 135 -4.40 -16.30 7.33
N ALA A 136 -4.41 -16.74 8.59
CA ALA A 136 -3.18 -17.00 9.33
C ALA A 136 -2.31 -17.84 8.41
N ALA A 137 -1.18 -17.28 7.96
CA ALA A 137 -0.22 -18.03 7.18
C ALA A 137 0.00 -19.32 7.96
N GLU A 138 -0.36 -20.46 7.37
CA GLU A 138 -0.19 -21.75 8.03
C GLU A 138 1.25 -21.76 8.56
N PRO A 139 1.46 -21.99 9.88
CA PRO A 139 2.80 -22.11 10.38
C PRO A 139 3.46 -23.18 9.53
N LEU A 140 4.52 -22.79 8.81
CA LEU A 140 5.33 -23.71 8.02
C LEU A 140 5.80 -24.77 9.02
N LEU A 141 5.07 -25.90 9.05
CA LEU A 141 5.37 -27.03 9.90
C LEU A 141 6.76 -27.47 9.48
N ALA A 142 7.73 -27.11 10.31
CA ALA A 142 9.06 -27.68 10.27
C ALA A 142 8.91 -29.18 10.53
N VAL A 143 8.72 -29.94 9.45
CA VAL A 143 8.97 -31.38 9.44
C VAL A 143 10.46 -31.54 9.72
N SER A 144 10.76 -31.98 10.94
CA SER A 144 12.03 -32.57 11.33
C SER A 144 12.02 -34.06 11.02
#